data_AF-A0A211ZL72-F1
#
_entry.id   AF-A0A211ZL72-F1
#
_cell.length_a   1.000
_cell.length_b   1.000
_cell.length_c   1.000
_cell.angle_alpha   90.00
_cell.angle_beta   90.00
_cell.angle_gamma   90.00
#
_symmetry.space_group_name_H-M   'P 1'
#
loop_
_entity.id
_entity.type
_entity.pdbx_description
1 polymer ?
#
loop_
_entity_poly.entity_id
_entity_poly.type
_entity_poly.pdbx_seq_one_letter_code
_entity_poly.pdbx_strand_id
1 'polypeptide(L)'
;MNKAQPVSTPQPAMPGLDPERAERAARMLDRFAEMAMEQAEAMHQAVLAATQAGDAVAAKEFGLAFDRVGRGLRRALALQLHLARKAREAADRTAAEAKAQLELKERRRRQVARVVTSSIATDPSFDEGEKLLAATETWGRLLEMDDIDAALALADHPIEEIILRLCRDMDVQPEFILMADPDAKAQAPAKDDSATDENGLIFWPRTGRD
;
A
#
# COMPACT_ATOMS: atom_id res chain seq x y z
N MET A 1 0.05 -8.49 -48.63
CA MET A 1 0.28 -7.68 -47.41
C MET A 1 -0.90 -7.90 -46.47
N ASN A 2 -0.81 -8.90 -45.58
CA ASN A 2 -1.81 -9.14 -44.53
C ASN A 2 -1.23 -8.68 -43.20
N LYS A 3 -1.79 -7.61 -42.61
CA LYS A 3 -1.41 -7.14 -41.27
C LYS A 3 -2.10 -8.03 -40.24
N ALA A 4 -1.31 -8.80 -39.48
CA ALA A 4 -1.80 -9.51 -38.31
C ALA A 4 -2.10 -8.47 -37.20
N GLN A 5 -3.37 -8.34 -36.83
CA GLN A 5 -3.76 -7.59 -35.64
C GLN A 5 -3.47 -8.44 -34.41
N PRO A 6 -2.78 -7.91 -33.38
CA PRO A 6 -2.68 -8.59 -32.09
C PRO A 6 -4.03 -8.51 -31.40
N VAL A 7 -4.66 -9.68 -31.21
CA VAL A 7 -5.84 -9.82 -30.35
C VAL A 7 -5.39 -9.55 -28.92
N SER A 8 -5.74 -8.38 -28.40
CA SER A 8 -5.69 -8.10 -26.97
C SER A 8 -6.68 -9.03 -26.27
N THR A 9 -6.19 -10.18 -25.79
CA THR A 9 -6.91 -10.98 -24.82
C THR A 9 -7.08 -10.11 -23.56
N PRO A 10 -8.32 -9.83 -23.11
CA PRO A 10 -8.54 -9.18 -21.83
C PRO A 10 -8.03 -10.14 -20.76
N GLN A 11 -6.97 -9.75 -20.06
CA GLN A 11 -6.53 -10.44 -18.87
C GLN A 11 -7.68 -10.30 -17.86
N PRO A 12 -8.35 -11.39 -17.43
CA PRO A 12 -9.40 -11.28 -16.44
C PRO A 12 -8.77 -10.68 -15.19
N ALA A 13 -9.28 -9.52 -14.78
CA ALA A 13 -9.00 -8.97 -13.47
C ALA A 13 -9.28 -10.10 -12.46
N MET A 14 -8.24 -10.53 -11.74
CA MET A 14 -8.45 -11.51 -10.68
C MET A 14 -9.51 -10.93 -9.76
N PRO A 15 -10.67 -11.58 -9.59
CA PRO A 15 -11.64 -11.12 -8.62
C PRO A 15 -10.92 -11.08 -7.29
N GLY A 16 -10.85 -9.89 -6.67
CA GLY A 16 -10.41 -9.79 -5.29
C GLY A 16 -11.17 -10.85 -4.51
N LEU A 17 -10.43 -11.73 -3.83
CA LEU A 17 -11.03 -12.82 -3.08
C LEU A 17 -12.01 -12.18 -2.09
N ASP A 18 -13.30 -12.46 -2.25
CA ASP A 18 -14.35 -12.01 -1.35
C ASP A 18 -13.90 -12.27 0.10
N PRO A 19 -13.82 -11.23 0.96
CA PRO A 19 -13.30 -11.37 2.31
C PRO A 19 -14.06 -12.42 3.11
N GLU A 20 -15.38 -12.54 2.93
CA GLU A 20 -16.18 -13.56 3.61
C GLU A 20 -15.80 -14.98 3.17
N ARG A 21 -15.50 -15.15 1.88
CA ARG A 21 -15.03 -16.42 1.33
C ARG A 21 -13.63 -16.77 1.82
N ALA A 22 -12.74 -15.79 1.95
CA ALA A 22 -11.39 -15.96 2.48
C ALA A 22 -11.43 -16.39 3.96
N GLU A 23 -12.24 -15.73 4.77
CA GLU A 23 -12.44 -16.11 6.17
C GLU A 23 -13.07 -17.49 6.33
N ARG A 24 -14.06 -17.82 5.49
CA ARG A 24 -14.67 -19.15 5.50
C ARG A 24 -13.64 -20.23 5.16
N ALA A 25 -12.78 -19.98 4.18
CA ALA A 25 -11.70 -20.90 3.83
C ALA A 25 -10.67 -21.04 4.96
N ALA A 26 -10.34 -19.95 5.67
CA ALA A 26 -9.46 -20.00 6.84
C ALA A 26 -10.05 -20.87 7.96
N ARG A 27 -11.33 -20.65 8.31
CA ARG A 27 -12.04 -21.48 9.30
C ARG A 27 -12.10 -22.96 8.91
N MET A 28 -12.28 -23.25 7.62
CA MET A 28 -12.26 -24.64 7.12
C MET A 28 -10.86 -25.26 7.22
N LEU A 29 -9.80 -24.49 6.98
CA LEU A 29 -8.42 -24.94 7.15
C LEU A 29 -8.08 -25.19 8.62
N ASP A 30 -8.52 -24.34 9.53
CA ASP A 30 -8.36 -24.54 10.98
C ASP A 30 -9.04 -25.83 11.42
N ARG A 31 -10.32 -26.01 11.06
CA ARG A 31 -11.07 -27.22 11.35
C ARG A 31 -10.43 -28.48 10.75
N PHE A 32 -9.90 -28.37 9.53
CA PHE A 32 -9.19 -29.47 8.89
C PHE A 32 -7.89 -29.81 9.62
N ALA A 33 -7.12 -28.81 10.06
CA ALA A 33 -5.90 -29.02 10.82
C ALA A 33 -6.17 -29.71 12.16
N GLU A 34 -7.24 -29.32 12.86
CA GLU A 34 -7.71 -29.97 14.10
C GLU A 34 -8.05 -31.45 13.86
N MET A 35 -8.92 -31.75 12.89
CA MET A 35 -9.30 -33.13 12.57
C MET A 35 -8.10 -33.97 12.09
N ALA A 36 -7.19 -33.37 11.33
CA ALA A 36 -5.97 -34.04 10.88
C ALA A 36 -5.00 -34.32 12.05
N MET A 37 -4.94 -33.44 13.05
CA MET A 37 -4.17 -33.68 14.27
C MET A 37 -4.75 -34.83 15.08
N GLU A 38 -6.06 -34.83 15.34
CA GLU A 38 -6.74 -35.94 16.02
C GLU A 38 -6.50 -37.28 15.30
N GLN A 39 -6.60 -37.27 13.96
CA GLN A 39 -6.32 -38.46 13.15
C GLN A 39 -4.84 -38.88 13.22
N ALA A 40 -3.91 -37.93 13.22
CA ALA A 40 -2.49 -38.22 13.37
C ALA A 40 -2.19 -38.85 14.73
N GLU A 41 -2.77 -38.34 15.81
CA GLU A 41 -2.64 -38.90 17.16
C GLU A 41 -3.20 -40.33 17.22
N ALA A 42 -4.40 -40.56 16.68
CA ALA A 42 -5.01 -41.89 16.63
C ALA A 42 -4.15 -42.89 15.83
N MET A 43 -3.62 -42.48 14.68
CA MET A 43 -2.74 -43.33 13.87
C MET A 43 -1.41 -43.61 14.57
N HIS A 44 -0.84 -42.62 15.28
CA HIS A 44 0.38 -42.83 16.07
C HIS A 44 0.15 -43.85 17.20
N GLN A 45 -0.96 -43.74 17.92
CA GLN A 45 -1.33 -44.72 18.95
C GLN A 45 -1.54 -46.12 18.36
N ALA A 46 -2.16 -46.23 17.18
CA ALA A 46 -2.34 -47.49 16.47
C ALA A 46 -1.02 -48.14 16.04
N VAL A 47 -0.04 -47.34 15.61
CA VAL A 47 1.34 -47.82 15.35
C VAL A 47 1.94 -48.41 16.61
N LEU A 48 1.88 -47.70 17.74
CA LEU A 48 2.44 -48.16 19.00
C LEU A 48 1.78 -49.46 19.46
N ALA A 49 0.46 -49.56 19.40
CA ALA A 49 -0.28 -50.78 19.76
C ALA A 49 0.11 -51.98 18.86
N ALA A 50 0.19 -51.78 17.55
CA ALA A 50 0.58 -52.84 16.62
C ALA A 50 2.03 -53.31 16.85
N THR A 51 2.95 -52.39 17.14
CA THR A 51 4.34 -52.75 17.46
C THR A 51 4.44 -53.56 18.75
N GLN A 52 3.66 -53.22 19.78
CA GLN A 52 3.61 -53.98 21.04
C GLN A 52 3.01 -55.38 20.85
N ALA A 53 2.02 -55.51 19.95
CA ALA A 53 1.43 -56.80 19.58
C ALA A 53 2.33 -57.67 18.68
N GLY A 54 3.47 -57.13 18.20
CA GLY A 54 4.35 -57.83 17.26
C GLY A 54 3.81 -57.91 15.83
N ASP A 55 2.74 -57.18 15.50
CA ASP A 55 2.17 -57.14 14.16
C ASP A 55 2.90 -56.08 13.31
N ALA A 56 3.94 -56.54 12.62
CA ALA A 56 4.76 -55.69 11.76
C ALA A 56 4.00 -55.17 10.53
N VAL A 57 2.96 -55.88 10.05
CA VAL A 57 2.18 -55.45 8.87
C VAL A 57 1.29 -54.28 9.26
N ALA A 58 0.51 -54.43 10.34
CA ALA A 58 -0.35 -53.38 10.84
C ALA A 58 0.44 -52.13 11.27
N ALA A 59 1.58 -52.30 11.95
CA ALA A 59 2.44 -51.18 12.34
C ALA A 59 2.92 -50.36 11.13
N LYS A 60 3.29 -51.03 10.03
CA LYS A 60 3.70 -50.37 8.79
C LYS A 60 2.54 -49.62 8.12
N GLU A 61 1.36 -50.22 8.05
CA GLU A 61 0.18 -49.59 7.44
C GLU A 61 -0.24 -48.32 8.19
N PHE A 62 -0.34 -48.37 9.51
CA PHE A 62 -0.65 -47.20 10.33
C PHE A 62 0.46 -46.14 10.25
N GLY A 63 1.73 -46.54 10.16
CA GLY A 63 2.84 -45.60 9.98
C GLY A 63 2.75 -44.83 8.67
N LEU A 64 2.40 -45.51 7.57
CA LEU A 64 2.18 -44.85 6.27
C LEU A 64 0.95 -43.93 6.29
N ALA A 65 -0.11 -44.31 7.00
CA ALA A 65 -1.28 -43.45 7.19
C ALA A 65 -0.92 -42.18 7.97
N PHE A 66 -0.19 -42.31 9.08
CA PHE A 66 0.34 -41.20 9.85
C PHE A 66 1.18 -40.24 9.00
N ASP A 67 2.13 -40.76 8.21
CA ASP A 67 2.97 -39.94 7.34
C ASP A 67 2.19 -39.20 6.24
N ARG A 68 1.10 -39.77 5.73
CA ARG A 68 0.22 -39.09 4.78
C ARG A 68 -0.52 -37.93 5.46
N VAL A 69 -1.10 -38.17 6.63
CA VAL A 69 -1.79 -37.13 7.41
C VAL A 69 -0.81 -36.02 7.81
N GLY A 70 0.38 -36.36 8.30
CA GLY A 70 1.41 -35.39 8.66
C GLY A 70 1.88 -34.53 7.48
N ARG A 71 1.91 -35.07 6.25
CA ARG A 71 2.18 -34.26 5.04
C ARG A 71 1.03 -33.30 4.72
N GLY A 72 -0.22 -33.75 4.87
CA GLY A 72 -1.41 -32.91 4.72
C GLY A 72 -1.40 -31.74 5.70
N LEU A 73 -1.13 -32.03 6.98
CA LEU A 73 -1.08 -31.04 8.05
C LEU A 73 0.01 -29.98 7.82
N ARG A 74 1.25 -30.39 7.50
CA ARG A 74 2.33 -29.42 7.21
C ARG A 74 1.97 -28.47 6.06
N ARG A 75 1.28 -28.97 5.03
CA ARG A 75 0.80 -28.14 3.91
C ARG A 75 -0.29 -27.17 4.34
N ALA A 76 -1.23 -27.61 5.16
CA ALA A 76 -2.29 -26.76 5.71
C ALA A 76 -1.71 -25.63 6.58
N LEU A 77 -0.79 -25.97 7.50
CA LEU A 77 -0.10 -25.00 8.36
C LEU A 77 0.74 -24.00 7.56
N ALA A 78 1.50 -24.49 6.56
CA ALA A 78 2.27 -23.62 5.68
C ALA A 78 1.37 -22.64 4.91
N LEU A 79 0.21 -23.10 4.45
CA LEU A 79 -0.77 -22.25 3.78
C LEU A 79 -1.36 -21.20 4.73
N GLN A 80 -1.73 -21.56 5.96
CA GLN A 80 -2.21 -20.62 6.96
C GLN A 80 -1.18 -19.52 7.26
N LEU A 81 0.08 -19.89 7.50
CA LEU A 81 1.17 -18.93 7.74
C LEU A 81 1.37 -17.99 6.54
N HIS A 82 1.31 -18.52 5.32
CA HIS A 82 1.43 -17.74 4.10
C HIS A 82 0.29 -16.75 3.93
N LEU A 83 -0.95 -17.17 4.19
CA LEU A 83 -2.12 -16.29 4.12
C LEU A 83 -2.09 -15.20 5.19
N ALA A 84 -1.72 -15.55 6.43
CA ALA A 84 -1.55 -14.58 7.51
C ALA A 84 -0.49 -13.52 7.18
N ARG A 85 0.64 -13.94 6.59
CA ARG A 85 1.68 -13.03 6.12
C ARG A 85 1.16 -12.10 5.03
N LYS A 86 0.45 -12.61 4.03
CA LYS A 86 -0.14 -11.78 2.97
C LYS A 86 -1.17 -10.77 3.49
N ALA A 87 -2.00 -11.17 4.45
CA ALA A 87 -2.95 -10.27 5.09
C ALA A 87 -2.23 -9.13 5.83
N ARG A 88 -1.15 -9.46 6.56
CA ARG A 88 -0.33 -8.45 7.23
C ARG A 88 0.37 -7.51 6.25
N GLU A 89 0.97 -8.04 5.19
CA GLU A 89 1.62 -7.22 4.15
C GLU A 89 0.62 -6.29 3.46
N ALA A 90 -0.62 -6.73 3.23
CA ALA A 90 -1.68 -5.88 2.69
C ALA A 90 -2.07 -4.77 3.68
N ALA A 91 -2.25 -5.11 4.97
CA ALA A 91 -2.54 -4.13 6.02
C ALA A 91 -1.42 -3.09 6.16
N ASP A 92 -0.16 -3.54 6.18
CA ASP A 92 1.02 -2.67 6.26
C ASP A 92 1.11 -1.73 5.05
N ARG A 93 0.79 -2.21 3.84
CA ARG A 93 0.71 -1.35 2.63
C ARG A 93 -0.39 -0.31 2.76
N THR A 94 -1.60 -0.70 3.15
CA THR A 94 -2.70 0.27 3.32
C THR A 94 -2.39 1.31 4.39
N ALA A 95 -1.71 0.93 5.48
CA ALA A 95 -1.26 1.85 6.52
C ALA A 95 -0.15 2.79 6.01
N ALA A 96 0.80 2.28 5.22
CA ALA A 96 1.84 3.08 4.60
C ALA A 96 1.27 4.08 3.58
N GLU A 97 0.31 3.65 2.76
CA GLU A 97 -0.41 4.51 1.82
C GLU A 97 -1.19 5.60 2.56
N ALA A 98 -1.94 5.24 3.61
CA ALA A 98 -2.65 6.22 4.44
C ALA A 98 -1.70 7.24 5.06
N LYS A 99 -0.54 6.80 5.57
CA LYS A 99 0.48 7.68 6.12
C LYS A 99 1.06 8.61 5.05
N ALA A 100 1.40 8.08 3.86
CA ALA A 100 1.91 8.88 2.76
C ALA A 100 0.90 9.94 2.28
N GLN A 101 -0.39 9.59 2.26
CA GLN A 101 -1.47 10.54 1.94
C GLN A 101 -1.59 11.64 2.98
N LEU A 102 -1.49 11.32 4.27
CA LEU A 102 -1.47 12.31 5.35
C LEU A 102 -0.26 13.25 5.25
N GLU A 103 0.93 12.69 5.04
CA GLU A 103 2.17 13.48 4.87
C GLU A 103 2.08 14.41 3.64
N LEU A 104 1.54 13.93 2.52
CA LEU A 104 1.30 14.74 1.33
C LEU A 104 0.31 15.87 1.62
N LYS A 105 -0.82 15.56 2.27
CA LYS A 105 -1.85 16.54 2.64
C LYS A 105 -1.28 17.63 3.56
N GLU A 106 -0.52 17.25 4.58
CA GLU A 106 0.15 18.20 5.49
C GLU A 106 1.17 19.07 4.76
N ARG A 107 1.93 18.49 3.84
CA ARG A 107 2.89 19.24 3.03
C ARG A 107 2.20 20.28 2.14
N ARG A 108 1.10 19.90 1.48
CA ARG A 108 0.29 20.82 0.67
C ARG A 108 -0.32 21.92 1.54
N ARG A 109 -0.81 21.59 2.74
CA ARG A 109 -1.29 22.59 3.71
C ARG A 109 -0.21 23.58 4.10
N ARG A 110 0.99 23.11 4.42
CA ARG A 110 2.15 23.97 4.75
C ARG A 110 2.53 24.87 3.59
N GLN A 111 2.48 24.37 2.35
CA GLN A 111 2.74 25.17 1.15
C GLN A 111 1.72 26.30 0.99
N VAL A 112 0.42 25.99 1.10
CA VAL A 112 -0.64 27.00 1.01
C VAL A 112 -0.48 28.05 2.11
N ALA A 113 -0.32 27.63 3.37
CA ALA A 113 -0.13 28.54 4.50
C ALA A 113 1.06 29.46 4.28
N ARG A 114 2.21 28.92 3.84
CA ARG A 114 3.42 29.71 3.57
C ARG A 114 3.17 30.79 2.52
N VAL A 115 2.58 30.43 1.38
CA VAL A 115 2.35 31.38 0.28
C VAL A 115 1.39 32.47 0.71
N VAL A 116 0.27 32.09 1.34
CA VAL A 116 -0.77 33.03 1.76
C VAL A 116 -0.27 33.96 2.86
N THR A 117 0.42 33.43 3.90
CA THR A 117 1.01 34.26 4.96
C THR A 117 2.10 35.19 4.44
N SER A 118 2.93 34.75 3.49
CA SER A 118 3.94 35.62 2.86
C SER A 118 3.28 36.72 2.03
N SER A 119 2.21 36.39 1.30
CA SER A 119 1.44 37.37 0.53
C SER A 119 0.82 38.44 1.43
N ILE A 120 0.25 38.05 2.59
CA ILE A 120 -0.25 38.99 3.62
C ILE A 120 0.89 39.86 4.16
N ALA A 121 2.06 39.27 4.43
CA ALA A 121 3.18 39.99 5.02
C ALA A 121 3.73 41.09 4.10
N THR A 122 3.75 40.83 2.79
CA THR A 122 4.22 41.77 1.77
C THR A 122 3.16 42.80 1.36
N ASP A 123 1.88 42.55 1.65
CA ASP A 123 0.80 43.46 1.28
C ASP A 123 0.86 44.78 2.10
N PRO A 124 0.94 45.95 1.44
CA PRO A 124 1.00 47.24 2.12
C PRO A 124 -0.34 47.72 2.68
N SER A 125 -1.45 47.04 2.36
CA SER A 125 -2.79 47.41 2.84
C SER A 125 -3.07 47.01 4.30
N PHE A 126 -2.28 46.10 4.85
CA PHE A 126 -2.42 45.60 6.22
C PHE A 126 -1.44 46.31 7.17
N ASP A 127 -1.93 46.75 8.33
CA ASP A 127 -1.06 47.08 9.47
C ASP A 127 -0.46 45.82 10.11
N GLU A 128 0.62 45.95 10.89
CA GLU A 128 1.33 44.83 11.51
C GLU A 128 0.41 43.97 12.41
N GLY A 129 -0.56 44.60 13.09
CA GLY A 129 -1.58 43.90 13.87
C GLY A 129 -2.60 43.14 13.00
N GLU A 130 -2.95 43.68 11.85
CA GLU A 130 -3.89 43.06 10.89
C GLU A 130 -3.23 41.90 10.16
N LYS A 131 -1.93 41.98 9.87
CA LYS A 131 -1.13 40.88 9.29
C LYS A 131 -1.13 39.66 10.20
N LEU A 132 -0.93 39.85 11.51
CA LEU A 132 -0.95 38.76 12.48
C LEU A 132 -2.33 38.11 12.56
N LEU A 133 -3.40 38.91 12.59
CA LEU A 133 -4.78 38.41 12.61
C LEU A 133 -5.13 37.65 11.33
N ALA A 134 -4.79 38.18 10.15
CA ALA A 134 -5.02 37.53 8.87
C ALA A 134 -4.22 36.23 8.72
N ALA A 135 -2.99 36.18 9.25
CA ALA A 135 -2.22 34.94 9.31
C ALA A 135 -2.89 33.89 10.21
N THR A 136 -3.44 34.27 11.37
CA THR A 136 -4.19 33.34 12.23
C THR A 136 -5.50 32.88 11.61
N GLU A 137 -6.23 33.77 10.93
CA GLU A 137 -7.45 33.46 10.17
C GLU A 137 -7.18 32.45 9.05
N THR A 138 -6.04 32.59 8.36
CA THR A 138 -5.60 31.65 7.33
C THR A 138 -5.45 30.22 7.89
N TRP A 139 -4.87 30.10 9.09
CA TRP A 139 -4.75 28.80 9.77
C TRP A 139 -6.10 28.25 10.21
N GLY A 140 -6.99 29.11 10.71
CA GLY A 140 -8.38 28.74 11.04
C GLY A 140 -9.10 28.14 9.83
N ARG A 141 -9.09 28.85 8.70
CA ARG A 141 -9.74 28.37 7.46
C ARG A 141 -9.14 27.07 6.93
N LEU A 142 -7.83 26.93 6.96
CA LEU A 142 -7.18 25.67 6.52
C LEU A 142 -7.58 24.48 7.40
N LEU A 143 -7.80 24.68 8.70
CA LEU A 143 -8.14 23.63 9.66
C LEU A 143 -9.64 23.33 9.75
N GLU A 144 -10.49 24.34 9.58
CA GLU A 144 -11.93 24.27 9.87
C GLU A 144 -12.82 24.11 8.63
N MET A 145 -12.30 24.36 7.42
CA MET A 145 -13.09 24.24 6.18
C MET A 145 -12.93 22.86 5.52
N ASP A 146 -13.97 22.04 5.60
CA ASP A 146 -14.02 20.69 5.03
C ASP A 146 -13.80 20.64 3.51
N ASP A 147 -14.20 21.67 2.78
CA ASP A 147 -13.99 21.76 1.32
C ASP A 147 -12.53 22.02 0.95
N ILE A 148 -11.84 22.86 1.74
CA ILE A 148 -10.38 23.08 1.61
C ILE A 148 -9.63 21.81 2.02
N ASP A 149 -10.06 21.14 3.08
CA ASP A 149 -9.47 19.89 3.54
C ASP A 149 -9.60 18.77 2.51
N ALA A 150 -10.76 18.67 1.85
CA ALA A 150 -11.01 17.75 0.74
C ALA A 150 -10.17 18.08 -0.50
N ALA A 151 -10.06 19.37 -0.87
CA ALA A 151 -9.21 19.81 -1.98
C ALA A 151 -7.72 19.51 -1.73
N LEU A 152 -7.25 19.69 -0.49
CA LEU A 152 -5.88 19.33 -0.07
C LEU A 152 -5.63 17.81 -0.09
N ALA A 153 -6.65 16.98 0.07
CA ALA A 153 -6.55 15.52 -0.04
C ALA A 153 -6.48 15.03 -1.49
N LEU A 154 -7.02 15.78 -2.44
CA LEU A 154 -7.01 15.43 -3.87
C LEU A 154 -5.67 15.79 -4.51
N ALA A 155 -4.75 14.82 -4.63
CA ALA A 155 -3.42 15.04 -5.20
C ALA A 155 -3.43 15.68 -6.60
N ASP A 156 -4.47 15.42 -7.40
CA ASP A 156 -4.64 15.96 -8.76
C ASP A 156 -5.22 17.39 -8.79
N HIS A 157 -5.69 17.92 -7.66
CA HIS A 157 -6.23 19.28 -7.61
C HIS A 157 -5.08 20.30 -7.60
N PRO A 158 -5.09 21.35 -8.45
CA PRO A 158 -4.04 22.35 -8.46
C PRO A 158 -4.00 23.10 -7.12
N ILE A 159 -2.85 23.08 -6.45
CA ILE A 159 -2.65 23.79 -5.17
C ILE A 159 -2.82 25.31 -5.37
N GLU A 160 -2.48 25.77 -6.56
CA GLU A 160 -2.59 27.15 -7.00
C GLU A 160 -4.03 27.66 -6.91
N GLU A 161 -5.04 26.83 -7.23
CA GLU A 161 -6.45 27.22 -7.15
C GLU A 161 -6.87 27.48 -5.71
N ILE A 162 -6.39 26.66 -4.77
CA ILE A 162 -6.64 26.84 -3.33
C ILE A 162 -6.00 28.14 -2.84
N ILE A 163 -4.74 28.40 -3.25
CA ILE A 163 -4.03 29.64 -2.90
C ILE A 163 -4.76 30.87 -3.46
N LEU A 164 -5.12 30.86 -4.74
CA LEU A 164 -5.81 31.97 -5.40
C LEU A 164 -7.17 32.25 -4.74
N ARG A 165 -7.93 31.21 -4.39
CA ARG A 165 -9.20 31.35 -3.68
C ARG A 165 -9.01 31.99 -2.31
N LEU A 166 -8.08 31.49 -1.51
CA LEU A 166 -7.81 32.02 -0.17
C LEU A 166 -7.31 33.47 -0.20
N CYS A 167 -6.40 33.80 -1.12
CA CYS A 167 -5.93 35.17 -1.31
C CYS A 167 -7.07 36.11 -1.73
N ARG A 168 -7.95 35.67 -2.64
CA ARG A 168 -9.13 36.44 -3.06
C ARG A 168 -10.11 36.69 -1.91
N ASP A 169 -10.35 35.69 -1.07
CA ASP A 169 -11.28 35.82 0.06
C ASP A 169 -10.76 36.76 1.15
N MET A 170 -9.47 37.12 1.11
CA MET A 170 -8.83 38.08 2.03
C MET A 170 -8.41 39.39 1.35
N ASP A 171 -8.74 39.56 0.06
CA ASP A 171 -8.37 40.72 -0.76
C ASP A 171 -6.85 40.97 -0.87
N VAL A 172 -6.06 39.89 -0.85
CA VAL A 172 -4.58 39.93 -0.92
C VAL A 172 -4.09 39.48 -2.30
N GLN A 173 -3.02 40.10 -2.81
CA GLN A 173 -2.37 39.65 -4.04
C GLN A 173 -1.40 38.48 -3.78
N PRO A 174 -1.54 37.35 -4.48
CA PRO A 174 -0.72 36.16 -4.25
C PRO A 174 0.72 36.31 -4.75
N GLU A 175 1.69 35.90 -3.94
CA GLU A 175 3.09 35.83 -4.33
C GLU A 175 3.39 34.57 -5.17
N PHE A 176 3.27 34.71 -6.48
CA PHE A 176 3.49 33.61 -7.45
C PHE A 176 4.88 32.96 -7.37
N ILE A 177 5.90 33.69 -6.90
CA ILE A 177 7.28 33.20 -6.76
C ILE A 177 7.36 32.07 -5.71
N LEU A 178 6.47 32.07 -4.72
CA LEU A 178 6.47 31.12 -3.61
C LEU A 178 5.55 29.91 -3.83
N MET A 179 4.80 29.89 -4.94
CA MET A 179 3.85 28.83 -5.26
C MET A 179 4.53 27.49 -5.55
N ALA A 180 5.79 27.48 -5.98
CA ALA A 180 6.55 26.24 -6.11
C ALA A 180 6.89 25.66 -4.74
N ASP A 181 6.79 24.33 -4.61
CA ASP A 181 7.17 23.65 -3.37
C ASP A 181 8.71 23.49 -3.27
N PRO A 182 9.39 24.15 -2.32
CA PRO A 182 10.82 23.96 -2.10
C PRO A 182 11.17 22.56 -1.62
N ASP A 183 10.24 21.87 -0.93
CA ASP A 183 10.46 20.52 -0.40
C ASP A 183 10.38 19.45 -1.51
N ALA A 184 9.83 19.79 -2.69
CA ALA A 184 9.76 18.89 -3.84
C ALA A 184 11.14 18.57 -4.42
N LYS A 185 12.08 19.51 -4.34
CA LYS A 185 13.45 19.29 -4.80
C LYS A 185 14.29 18.47 -3.82
N ALA A 186 13.94 18.47 -2.54
CA ALA A 186 14.65 17.72 -1.50
C ALA A 186 14.26 16.22 -1.45
N GLN A 187 13.13 15.84 -2.07
CA GLN A 187 12.57 14.48 -2.03
C GLN A 187 12.48 13.80 -3.40
N ALA A 188 13.06 14.39 -4.46
CA ALA A 188 13.30 13.62 -5.67
C ALA A 188 14.10 12.37 -5.25
N PRO A 189 13.65 11.15 -5.58
CA PRO A 189 14.49 9.99 -5.36
C PRO A 189 15.81 10.29 -6.05
N ALA A 190 16.91 10.18 -5.32
CA ALA A 190 18.23 10.13 -5.93
C ALA A 190 18.06 9.17 -7.11
N LYS A 191 18.25 9.67 -8.34
CA LYS A 191 18.32 8.79 -9.49
C LYS A 191 19.31 7.71 -9.10
N ASP A 192 18.86 6.46 -9.05
CA ASP A 192 19.74 5.31 -8.97
C ASP A 192 20.61 5.37 -10.22
N ASP A 193 21.73 6.06 -10.13
CA ASP A 193 22.84 5.98 -11.08
C ASP A 193 23.64 4.67 -10.87
N SER A 194 23.15 3.73 -10.04
CA SER A 194 23.67 2.38 -9.98
C SER A 194 23.00 1.47 -11.01
N ALA A 195 23.23 1.79 -12.29
CA ALA A 195 23.28 0.78 -13.34
C ALA A 195 24.75 0.54 -13.72
N THR A 196 25.54 0.08 -12.75
CA THR A 196 26.76 -0.67 -13.03
C THR A 196 26.50 -2.11 -12.63
N ASP A 197 25.91 -2.86 -13.55
CA ASP A 197 25.98 -4.31 -13.53
C ASP A 197 27.40 -4.72 -13.97
N GLU A 198 28.03 -5.60 -13.20
CA GLU A 198 29.40 -6.13 -13.40
C GLU A 198 29.56 -7.03 -14.65
N ASN A 199 28.67 -6.94 -15.64
CA ASN A 199 28.81 -7.62 -16.92
C ASN A 199 28.61 -6.60 -18.05
N GLY A 200 29.70 -5.98 -18.49
CA GLY A 200 29.75 -4.94 -19.51
C GLY A 200 29.24 -5.34 -20.90
N LEU A 201 27.93 -5.45 -21.06
CA LEU A 201 27.26 -5.56 -22.36
C LEU A 201 26.13 -4.54 -22.42
N ILE A 202 26.45 -3.37 -22.99
CA ILE A 202 25.47 -2.38 -23.42
C ILE A 202 24.70 -2.98 -24.60
N PHE A 203 23.49 -3.48 -24.34
CA PHE A 203 22.53 -3.81 -25.40
C PHE A 203 21.85 -2.52 -25.86
N TRP A 204 22.39 -1.91 -26.92
CA TRP A 204 21.70 -0.84 -27.64
C TRP A 204 20.39 -1.38 -28.24
N PRO A 205 19.26 -0.65 -28.14
CA PRO A 205 18.06 -1.01 -28.88
C PRO A 205 18.32 -0.76 -30.36
N ARG A 206 18.41 -1.85 -31.12
CA ARG A 206 18.48 -1.86 -32.59
C ARG A 206 17.20 -1.20 -33.13
N THR A 207 17.30 0.06 -33.50
CA THR A 207 16.29 0.76 -34.29
C THR A 207 16.24 0.12 -35.68
N GLY A 208 15.32 -0.82 -35.88
CA GLY A 208 14.94 -1.29 -37.20
C GLY A 208 14.01 -0.28 -37.85
N ARG A 209 14.54 0.51 -38.79
CA ARG A 209 13.75 1.22 -39.80
C ARG A 209 14.44 0.98 -41.16
N ASP A 210 13.62 0.49 -42.08
CA ASP A 210 13.77 0.25 -43.53
C ASP A 210 14.63 -0.93 -44.00
#